data_AF-A0A6A5T1B0-F1
#
_entry.id   AF-A0A6A5T1B0-F1
#
_cell.length_a   1.000
_cell.length_b   1.000
_cell.length_c   1.000
_cell.angle_alpha   90.00
_cell.angle_beta   90.00
_cell.angle_gamma   90.00
#
_symmetry.space_group_name_H-M   'P 1'
#
loop_
_entity.id
_entity.type
_entity.pdbx_description
1 polymer ?
#
loop_
_entity_poly.entity_id
_entity_poly.type
_entity_poly.pdbx_seq_one_letter_code
_entity_poly.pdbx_strand_id
1 'polypeptide(L)'
;MSEARNLLATFDERAYNFTDWASSMARPKKWLSQCRSGHTNCQASRWTENSSFRPTRMLEVREPDTPQVRLRVSSDHDDTSSQYATLSHCWGNAKALRLTSISYQHLRAGVAISELAKMFQDAIFTAQSLGVSLL
;
A
#
# COMPACT_ATOMS: atom_id res chain seq x y z
N MET A 1 5.21 -7.42 30.79
CA MET A 1 5.98 -7.13 29.56
C MET A 1 5.00 -7.02 28.40
N SER A 2 4.24 -5.93 28.35
CA SER A 2 3.16 -5.69 27.39
C SER A 2 3.27 -4.23 26.96
N GLU A 3 3.84 -3.99 25.79
CA GLU A 3 3.91 -2.67 25.17
C GLU A 3 3.59 -2.83 23.68
N ALA A 4 2.31 -2.67 23.38
CA ALA A 4 1.80 -2.48 22.02
C ALA A 4 0.54 -1.62 22.10
N ARG A 5 0.68 -0.36 22.54
CA ARG A 5 -0.38 0.66 22.45
C ARG A 5 0.25 2.03 22.26
N ASN A 6 0.37 2.45 21.00
CA ASN A 6 0.09 3.81 20.48
C ASN A 6 0.86 4.10 19.19
N LEU A 7 0.27 3.73 18.05
CA LEU A 7 0.74 4.15 16.71
C LEU A 7 -0.40 4.76 15.88
N LEU A 8 -1.37 5.43 16.52
CA LEU A 8 -2.47 6.11 15.82
C LEU A 8 -2.47 7.64 16.01
N ALA A 9 -1.43 8.21 16.60
CA ALA A 9 -1.40 9.62 16.99
C ALA A 9 -0.67 10.51 15.98
N THR A 10 -1.09 10.52 14.71
CA THR A 10 -0.98 11.69 13.80
C THR A 10 -2.02 11.55 12.70
N PHE A 11 -3.29 11.78 13.04
CA PHE A 11 -4.38 11.88 12.06
C PHE A 11 -5.08 13.23 12.29
N ASP A 12 -5.32 13.96 11.21
CA ASP A 12 -6.19 15.13 11.26
C ASP A 12 -7.62 14.65 11.58
N GLU A 13 -8.06 14.88 12.81
CA GLU A 13 -9.28 14.36 13.43
C GLU A 13 -10.60 14.92 12.85
N ARG A 14 -10.57 15.78 11.83
CA ARG A 14 -11.77 16.57 11.45
C ARG A 14 -12.56 16.15 10.22
N ALA A 15 -12.26 15.06 9.51
CA ALA A 15 -13.03 14.74 8.29
C ALA A 15 -13.30 13.26 7.95
N TYR A 16 -12.93 12.30 8.80
CA TYR A 16 -13.19 10.88 8.48
C TYR A 16 -13.61 10.13 9.75
N ASN A 17 -14.83 9.59 9.76
CA ASN A 17 -15.34 8.73 10.83
C ASN A 17 -14.49 7.43 10.88
N PHE A 18 -13.38 7.50 11.60
CA PHE A 18 -12.34 6.47 11.69
C PHE A 18 -12.89 5.11 12.15
N THR A 19 -14.02 5.12 12.86
CA THR A 19 -14.69 3.94 13.42
C THR A 19 -15.37 3.05 12.37
N ASP A 20 -15.96 3.60 11.31
CA ASP A 20 -16.74 2.81 10.33
C ASP A 20 -15.83 2.11 9.30
N TRP A 21 -14.83 2.84 8.78
CA TRP A 21 -13.82 2.29 7.88
C TRP A 21 -13.01 1.16 8.53
N ALA A 22 -12.51 1.40 9.75
CA ALA A 22 -11.72 0.41 10.47
C ALA A 22 -12.52 -0.88 10.75
N SER A 23 -13.81 -0.74 11.07
CA SER A 23 -14.73 -1.87 11.27
C SER A 23 -14.96 -2.64 9.96
N SER A 24 -15.11 -1.93 8.84
CA SER A 24 -15.28 -2.52 7.51
C SER A 24 -14.09 -3.38 7.08
N MET A 25 -12.87 -3.04 7.52
CA MET A 25 -11.65 -3.79 7.19
C MET A 25 -11.59 -5.21 7.81
N ALA A 26 -12.46 -5.55 8.77
CA ALA A 26 -12.52 -6.89 9.34
C ALA A 26 -12.86 -7.96 8.28
N ARG A 27 -13.78 -7.64 7.35
CA ARG A 27 -14.22 -8.59 6.31
C ARG A 27 -13.17 -8.84 5.23
N PRO A 28 -12.56 -7.81 4.59
CA PRO A 28 -11.46 -8.01 3.66
C PRO A 28 -10.28 -8.77 4.27
N LYS A 29 -9.90 -8.47 5.53
CA LYS A 29 -8.84 -9.21 6.24
C LYS A 29 -9.17 -10.70 6.37
N LYS A 30 -10.40 -11.02 6.80
CA LYS A 30 -10.87 -12.41 6.92
C LYS A 30 -10.87 -13.12 5.57
N TRP A 31 -11.44 -12.50 4.53
CA TRP A 31 -11.50 -13.09 3.20
C TRP A 31 -10.11 -13.30 2.61
N LEU A 32 -9.22 -12.31 2.72
CA LEU A 32 -7.85 -12.43 2.27
C LEU A 32 -7.16 -13.59 3.01
N SER A 33 -7.31 -13.67 4.33
CA SER A 33 -6.75 -14.77 5.14
C SER A 33 -7.28 -16.14 4.72
N GLN A 34 -8.59 -16.27 4.51
CA GLN A 34 -9.23 -17.53 4.09
C GLN A 34 -8.79 -17.96 2.69
N CYS A 35 -8.76 -17.03 1.75
CA CYS A 35 -8.24 -17.26 0.40
C CYS A 35 -6.78 -17.75 0.47
N ARG A 36 -6.00 -17.06 1.29
CA ARG A 36 -4.60 -17.36 1.58
C ARG A 36 -4.38 -18.75 2.17
N SER A 37 -5.24 -19.22 3.07
CA SER A 37 -5.05 -20.50 3.77
C SER A 37 -5.82 -21.68 3.16
N GLY A 38 -6.87 -21.42 2.38
CA GLY A 38 -7.85 -22.43 1.96
C GLY A 38 -7.91 -22.73 0.48
N HIS A 39 -7.32 -21.90 -0.40
CA HIS A 39 -7.37 -22.12 -1.84
C HIS A 39 -5.99 -22.55 -2.38
N THR A 40 -5.87 -23.79 -2.85
CA THR A 40 -4.64 -24.34 -3.43
C THR A 40 -4.09 -23.46 -4.55
N ASN A 41 -4.94 -22.95 -5.44
CA ASN A 41 -4.52 -22.09 -6.54
C ASN A 41 -3.98 -20.73 -6.06
N CYS A 42 -4.58 -20.16 -5.01
CA CYS A 42 -4.13 -18.89 -4.43
C CYS A 42 -2.91 -19.05 -3.53
N GLN A 43 -2.58 -20.29 -3.12
CA GLN A 43 -1.33 -20.63 -2.45
C GLN A 43 -0.22 -20.91 -3.46
N ALA A 44 -0.52 -21.65 -4.52
CA ALA A 44 0.43 -21.94 -5.61
C ALA A 44 0.81 -20.68 -6.39
N SER A 45 -0.08 -19.69 -6.50
CA SER A 45 0.24 -18.37 -7.06
C SER A 45 1.07 -17.49 -6.13
N ARG A 46 1.15 -17.83 -4.83
CA ARG A 46 2.19 -17.27 -3.98
C ARG A 46 3.45 -18.02 -4.35
N TRP A 47 4.30 -17.38 -5.14
CA TRP A 47 5.60 -17.93 -5.43
C TRP A 47 5.54 -19.29 -6.09
N THR A 48 5.19 -19.32 -7.37
CA THR A 48 6.03 -20.15 -8.21
C THR A 48 7.38 -19.44 -8.28
N GLU A 49 8.47 -20.14 -7.96
CA GLU A 49 9.86 -19.70 -8.19
C GLU A 49 10.10 -19.22 -9.64
N ASN A 50 9.14 -19.45 -10.54
CA ASN A 50 9.11 -19.06 -11.94
C ASN A 50 8.43 -17.72 -12.24
N SER A 51 7.87 -17.01 -11.25
CA SER A 51 7.38 -15.64 -11.43
C SER A 51 8.53 -14.64 -11.25
N SER A 52 9.45 -14.60 -12.22
CA SER A 52 10.56 -13.63 -12.25
C SER A 52 10.09 -12.17 -12.37
N PHE A 53 8.82 -11.96 -12.70
CA PHE A 53 8.29 -10.63 -12.91
C PHE A 53 8.04 -9.89 -11.59
N ARG A 54 8.63 -8.70 -11.51
CA ARG A 54 8.31 -7.68 -10.51
C ARG A 54 8.24 -6.32 -11.20
N PRO A 55 7.30 -5.44 -10.81
CA PRO A 55 7.31 -4.07 -11.29
C PRO A 55 8.62 -3.40 -10.89
N THR A 56 9.32 -2.79 -11.85
CA THR A 56 10.58 -2.08 -11.59
C THR A 56 10.40 -0.84 -10.71
N ARG A 57 9.17 -0.34 -10.62
CA ARG A 57 8.79 0.90 -9.95
C ARG A 57 7.53 0.61 -9.12
N MET A 58 7.65 0.76 -7.80
CA MET A 58 6.57 0.54 -6.85
C MET A 58 6.52 1.72 -5.88
N LEU A 59 5.38 1.92 -5.22
CA LEU A 59 5.24 2.86 -4.13
C LEU A 59 5.44 2.13 -2.81
N GLU A 60 6.41 2.58 -2.02
CA GLU A 60 6.51 2.22 -0.62
C GLU A 60 5.51 3.05 0.17
N VAL A 61 4.61 2.37 0.84
CA VAL A 61 3.46 2.99 1.54
C VAL A 61 3.46 2.70 3.03
N ARG A 62 4.46 1.97 3.55
CA ARG A 62 4.63 1.78 4.98
C ARG A 62 5.95 2.38 5.41
N GLU A 63 5.90 3.64 5.81
CA GLU A 63 6.97 4.24 6.58
C GLU A 63 6.47 4.42 8.03
N PRO A 64 7.15 3.84 9.04
CA PRO A 64 6.69 3.85 10.42
C PRO A 64 6.54 5.27 11.01
N ASP A 65 7.34 6.21 10.51
CA ASP A 65 7.56 7.49 11.19
C ASP A 65 6.98 8.70 10.43
N THR A 66 6.54 8.53 9.17
CA THR A 66 6.02 9.62 8.33
C THR A 66 4.89 9.18 7.41
N PRO A 67 3.76 9.93 7.32
CA PRO A 67 2.64 9.63 6.43
C PRO A 67 2.95 10.05 4.99
N GLN A 68 3.99 9.45 4.41
CA GLN A 68 4.46 9.72 3.06
C GLN A 68 4.48 8.43 2.23
N VAL A 69 4.43 8.61 0.92
CA VAL A 69 4.71 7.55 -0.06
C VAL A 69 5.99 7.86 -0.81
N ARG A 70 6.79 6.83 -1.07
CA ARG A 70 8.04 6.97 -1.84
C ARG A 70 8.07 6.03 -3.03
N LEU A 71 8.65 6.51 -4.12
CA LEU A 71 8.99 5.66 -5.25
C LEU A 71 10.17 4.76 -4.89
N ARG A 72 9.93 3.46 -4.87
CA ARG A 72 10.91 2.39 -4.75
C ARG A 72 11.24 1.82 -6.12
N VAL A 73 12.52 1.73 -6.45
CA VAL A 73 13.00 1.14 -7.71
C VAL A 73 13.69 -0.18 -7.40
N SER A 74 13.34 -1.25 -8.12
CA SER A 74 13.84 -2.60 -7.82
C SER A 74 15.36 -2.73 -7.88
N SER A 75 16.05 -1.94 -8.70
CA SER A 75 17.52 -1.93 -8.77
C SER A 75 18.20 -1.51 -7.47
N ASP A 76 17.48 -0.82 -6.59
CA ASP A 76 18.05 -0.25 -5.37
C ASP A 76 17.89 -1.19 -4.17
N HIS A 77 17.18 -2.33 -4.33
CA HIS A 77 16.82 -3.21 -3.22
C HIS A 77 16.82 -4.69 -3.60
N ASP A 78 17.57 -5.49 -2.85
CA ASP A 78 17.66 -6.95 -3.02
C ASP A 78 16.55 -7.75 -2.32
N ASP A 79 15.57 -7.09 -1.71
CA ASP A 79 14.47 -7.80 -1.05
C ASP A 79 13.48 -8.36 -2.08
N THR A 80 13.76 -9.60 -2.46
CA THR A 80 12.94 -10.41 -3.35
C THR A 80 11.69 -10.94 -2.66
N SER A 81 11.48 -10.77 -1.34
CA SER A 81 10.40 -11.41 -0.58
C SER A 81 9.15 -10.55 -0.37
N SER A 82 9.25 -9.23 -0.55
CA SER A 82 8.15 -8.30 -0.26
C SER A 82 6.90 -8.54 -1.14
N GLN A 83 5.73 -8.60 -0.50
CA GLN A 83 4.42 -8.66 -1.17
C GLN A 83 4.00 -7.26 -1.63
N TYR A 84 3.39 -7.17 -2.81
CA TYR A 84 2.79 -5.94 -3.32
C TYR A 84 1.30 -6.13 -3.61
N ALA A 85 0.57 -5.02 -3.73
CA ALA A 85 -0.80 -5.00 -4.23
C ALA A 85 -0.92 -3.97 -5.35
N THR A 86 -1.96 -4.07 -6.17
CA THR A 86 -2.18 -3.13 -7.29
C THR A 86 -3.56 -2.51 -7.20
N LEU A 87 -3.64 -1.19 -7.41
CA LEU A 87 -4.91 -0.48 -7.55
C LEU A 87 -5.36 -0.48 -9.01
N SER A 88 -6.34 -1.32 -9.34
CA SER A 88 -7.01 -1.28 -10.64
C SER A 88 -8.12 -0.25 -10.63
N HIS A 89 -7.94 0.87 -11.34
CA HIS A 89 -8.94 1.93 -11.43
C HIS A 89 -8.95 2.56 -12.82
N CYS A 90 -10.10 3.11 -13.22
CA CYS A 90 -10.23 3.89 -14.44
C CYS A 90 -9.81 5.34 -14.18
N TRP A 91 -8.75 5.80 -14.84
CA TRP A 91 -8.16 7.14 -14.63
C TRP A 91 -9.07 8.31 -15.02
N GLY A 92 -10.02 8.08 -15.93
CA GLY A 92 -10.90 9.14 -16.47
C GLY A 92 -10.10 10.33 -17.02
N ASN A 93 -10.66 11.53 -16.87
CA ASN A 93 -10.03 12.80 -17.30
C ASN A 93 -9.27 13.51 -16.17
N ALA A 94 -9.01 12.84 -15.04
CA ALA A 94 -8.36 13.46 -13.89
C ALA A 94 -6.86 13.69 -14.15
N LYS A 95 -6.36 14.86 -13.76
CA LYS A 95 -4.92 15.12 -13.64
C LYS A 95 -4.41 14.42 -12.37
N ALA A 96 -4.09 13.14 -12.49
CA ALA A 96 -3.48 12.38 -11.42
C ALA A 96 -1.98 12.68 -11.27
N LEU A 97 -1.44 12.47 -10.08
CA LEU A 97 0.00 12.38 -9.86
C LEU A 97 0.57 11.30 -10.78
N ARG A 98 1.52 11.68 -11.64
CA ARG A 98 2.14 10.79 -12.63
C ARG A 98 3.62 10.70 -12.37
N LEU A 99 4.15 9.50 -12.53
CA LEU A 99 5.59 9.30 -12.58
C LEU A 99 6.10 9.71 -13.96
N THR A 100 6.82 10.81 -14.01
CA THR A 100 7.47 11.37 -15.20
C THR A 100 8.93 11.62 -14.88
N SER A 101 9.76 11.90 -15.88
CA SER A 101 11.16 12.27 -15.65
C SER A 101 11.30 13.48 -14.71
N ILE A 102 10.35 14.43 -14.76
CA ILE A 102 10.34 15.63 -13.93
C ILE A 102 9.95 15.31 -12.48
N SER A 103 8.91 14.50 -12.28
CA SER A 103 8.41 14.14 -10.95
C SER A 103 9.18 12.99 -10.29
N TYR A 104 10.13 12.35 -11.00
CA TYR A 104 10.87 11.19 -10.51
C TYR A 104 11.57 11.44 -9.18
N GLN A 105 12.40 12.49 -9.09
CA GLN A 105 13.16 12.78 -7.87
C GLN A 105 12.26 13.20 -6.71
N HIS A 106 11.19 13.94 -7.00
CA HIS A 106 10.19 14.33 -6.01
C HIS A 106 9.48 13.11 -5.42
N LEU A 107 9.02 12.17 -6.26
CA LEU A 107 8.41 10.93 -5.83
C LEU A 107 9.39 10.02 -5.07
N ARG A 108 10.68 10.05 -5.42
CA ARG A 108 11.72 9.28 -4.71
C ARG A 108 12.02 9.86 -3.32
N ALA A 109 12.02 11.18 -3.18
CA ALA A 109 12.20 11.86 -1.89
C ALA A 109 11.01 11.63 -0.95
N GLY A 110 9.81 11.58 -1.52
CA GLY A 110 8.57 11.29 -0.82
C GLY A 110 7.54 12.38 -0.97
N VAL A 111 6.28 11.96 -1.01
CA VAL A 111 5.11 12.84 -1.13
C VAL A 111 4.17 12.54 0.02
N ALA A 112 3.64 13.59 0.66
CA ALA A 112 2.67 13.42 1.73
C ALA A 112 1.41 12.73 1.23
N ILE A 113 0.90 11.73 1.96
CA ILE A 113 -0.32 11.02 1.58
C ILE A 113 -1.49 12.02 1.43
N SER A 114 -1.54 13.05 2.26
CA SER A 114 -2.58 14.10 2.22
C SER A 114 -2.62 14.90 0.91
N GLU A 115 -1.53 14.95 0.15
CA GLU A 115 -1.45 15.64 -1.15
C GLU A 115 -2.01 14.79 -2.30
N LEU A 116 -2.22 13.49 -2.08
CA LEU A 116 -2.77 12.59 -3.09
C LEU A 116 -4.27 12.76 -3.21
N ALA A 117 -4.84 12.44 -4.38
CA ALA A 117 -6.29 12.35 -4.52
C ALA A 117 -6.86 11.31 -3.54
N LYS A 118 -8.06 11.56 -3.02
CA LYS A 118 -8.70 10.75 -1.97
C LYS A 118 -8.72 9.25 -2.27
N MET A 119 -8.94 8.86 -3.52
CA MET A 119 -8.90 7.46 -3.97
C MET A 119 -7.55 6.79 -3.69
N PHE A 120 -6.43 7.49 -3.92
CA PHE A 120 -5.09 6.94 -3.66
C PHE A 120 -4.82 6.85 -2.16
N GLN A 121 -5.27 7.84 -1.38
CA GLN A 121 -5.18 7.79 0.08
C GLN A 121 -5.92 6.56 0.63
N ASP A 122 -7.15 6.33 0.19
CA ASP A 122 -7.96 5.20 0.63
C ASP A 122 -7.32 3.86 0.22
N ALA A 123 -6.74 3.77 -0.98
CA ALA A 123 -5.99 2.60 -1.43
C ALA A 123 -4.74 2.32 -0.56
N ILE A 124 -3.99 3.37 -0.21
CA ILE A 124 -2.82 3.28 0.67
C ILE A 124 -3.22 2.78 2.06
N PHE A 125 -4.24 3.38 2.68
CA PHE A 125 -4.70 2.97 4.00
C PHE A 125 -5.28 1.55 4.00
N THR A 126 -5.93 1.14 2.91
CA THR A 126 -6.39 -0.25 2.71
C THR A 126 -5.21 -1.20 2.68
N ALA A 127 -4.18 -0.90 1.87
CA ALA A 127 -3.00 -1.74 1.71
C ALA A 127 -2.25 -1.90 3.05
N GLN A 128 -2.00 -0.78 3.74
CA GLN A 128 -1.40 -0.77 5.08
C GLN A 128 -2.21 -1.64 6.05
N SER A 129 -3.53 -1.48 6.07
CA SER A 129 -4.44 -2.26 6.92
C SER A 129 -4.39 -3.75 6.61
N LEU A 130 -4.18 -4.14 5.35
CA LEU A 130 -4.04 -5.54 4.92
C LEU A 130 -2.64 -6.13 5.15
N GLY A 131 -1.70 -5.34 5.71
CA GLY A 131 -0.34 -5.81 5.93
C GLY A 131 0.56 -5.70 4.70
N VAL A 132 0.14 -5.00 3.64
CA VAL A 132 0.95 -4.74 2.43
C VAL A 132 1.69 -3.40 2.58
N SER A 133 2.96 -3.37 2.17
CA SER A 133 3.83 -2.17 2.23
C SER A 133 4.24 -1.64 0.86
N LEU A 134 3.97 -2.38 -0.22
CA LEU A 134 4.27 -1.99 -1.60
C LEU A 134 2.99 -1.93 -2.44
N LEU A 135 2.83 -0.84 -3.19
CA LEU A 135 1.77 -0.63 -4.19
C LEU A 135 2.33 -0.43 -5.60
#